data_AF-Q14VG8-F1
#
_entry.id   AF-Q14VG8-F1
#
_cell.length_a   1.000
_cell.length_b   1.000
_cell.length_c   1.000
_cell.angle_alpha   90.00
_cell.angle_beta   90.00
_cell.angle_gamma   90.00
#
_symmetry.space_group_name_H-M   'P 1'
#
loop_
_entity.id
_entity.type
_entity.pdbx_description
1 polymer ?
#
loop_
_entity_poly.entity_id
_entity_poly.type
_entity_poly.pdbx_seq_one_letter_code
_entity_poly.pdbx_strand_id
1 'polypeptide(L)'
;DKIVVDKPIYVKALMSKTAGSIVGAALRRDPHEAEFIQSVQEAVHGLERVIAKNTHYVNIMERLLEPERMLLFRVPWVDDRGETHVNRGFRVHFNQALGPCRGGIRFHPSMNLSIAKFLGFEQTLKNALSPYKLGGAAGGSDFDPKGKSDNEIMRFCQSFMNEIYRYLGPDKDLPAEEMGVGTREMGYLFGQYRRLVGHFQGSFTGPRIFWSGSSLRTEATGYGLVFFAQLMLADMNKELKGLRCVVSGSGKIAMHVLEKLIAYGAVPVTVSDSKG
;
A
#
# COMPACT_ATOMS: atom_id res chain seq x y z
N ASP A 1 -3.08 16.73 -6.66
CA ASP A 1 -3.32 16.04 -5.38
C ASP A 1 -2.01 15.90 -4.62
N LYS A 2 -1.69 16.89 -3.79
CA LYS A 2 -0.63 16.75 -2.78
C LYS A 2 -1.16 15.77 -1.73
N ILE A 3 -0.36 14.81 -1.30
CA ILE A 3 -0.62 14.12 -0.03
C ILE A 3 -0.41 15.22 1.03
N VAL A 4 -1.49 15.93 1.35
CA VAL A 4 -1.44 16.97 2.36
C VAL A 4 -1.42 16.26 3.69
N VAL A 5 -0.39 16.52 4.49
CA VAL A 5 -0.39 16.30 5.93
C VAL A 5 -1.49 17.20 6.50
N ASP A 6 -2.74 16.75 6.41
CA ASP A 6 -3.93 17.54 6.77
C ASP A 6 -4.12 17.68 8.29
N LYS A 7 -3.29 17.00 9.07
CA LYS A 7 -3.34 17.02 10.54
C LYS A 7 -1.97 17.39 11.11
N PRO A 8 -1.90 18.34 12.06
CA PRO A 8 -0.68 18.58 12.82
C PRO A 8 -0.11 17.29 13.40
N ILE A 9 1.22 17.16 13.45
CA ILE A 9 1.89 16.09 14.20
C ILE A 9 1.63 16.35 15.70
N TYR A 10 0.52 15.81 16.22
CA TYR A 10 0.11 15.98 17.62
C TYR A 10 0.89 15.08 18.59
N VAL A 11 2.20 15.34 18.78
CA VAL A 11 2.95 14.69 19.88
C VAL A 11 2.28 14.96 21.25
N LYS A 12 1.60 16.10 21.41
CA LYS A 12 0.92 16.52 22.65
C LYS A 12 -0.37 15.78 22.99
N ALA A 13 -0.97 15.02 22.07
CA ALA A 13 -2.26 14.35 22.32
C ALA A 13 -2.12 12.94 22.93
N LEU A 14 -0.90 12.41 23.04
CA LEU A 14 -0.65 11.11 23.67
C LEU A 14 -0.68 11.28 25.20
N MET A 15 -1.61 10.61 25.87
CA MET A 15 -1.82 10.76 27.31
C MET A 15 -0.82 9.93 28.13
N SER A 16 -0.33 8.82 27.56
CA SER A 16 0.68 7.98 28.19
C SER A 16 2.11 8.41 27.84
N LYS A 17 2.96 8.53 28.88
CA LYS A 17 4.41 8.72 28.75
C LYS A 17 5.07 7.63 27.89
N THR A 18 4.53 6.41 27.89
CA THR A 18 5.05 5.29 27.08
C THR A 18 4.76 5.46 25.60
N ALA A 19 3.55 5.90 25.25
CA ALA A 19 3.16 6.19 23.87
C ALA A 19 3.99 7.35 23.29
N GLY A 20 4.22 8.40 24.10
CA GLY A 20 5.09 9.52 23.72
C GLY A 20 6.54 9.12 23.44
N SER A 21 7.08 8.10 24.14
CA SER A 21 8.44 7.60 23.89
C SER A 21 8.58 7.03 22.48
N ILE A 22 7.60 6.24 22.04
CA ILE A 22 7.61 5.55 20.74
C ILE A 22 7.63 6.57 19.60
N VAL A 23 6.73 7.56 19.63
CA VAL A 23 6.70 8.63 18.61
C VAL A 23 7.95 9.50 18.69
N GLY A 24 8.44 9.77 19.90
CA GLY A 24 9.71 10.45 20.11
C GLY A 24 10.90 9.71 19.51
N ALA A 25 10.90 8.37 19.51
CA ALA A 25 11.94 7.57 18.88
C ALA A 25 11.93 7.74 17.35
N ALA A 26 10.76 7.70 16.71
CA ALA A 26 10.62 7.98 15.28
C ALA A 26 11.12 9.38 14.91
N LEU A 27 10.68 10.40 15.65
CA LEU A 27 11.05 11.80 15.43
C LEU A 27 12.55 12.05 15.59
N ARG A 28 13.20 11.41 16.57
CA ARG A 28 14.66 11.55 16.76
C ARG A 28 15.45 10.91 15.62
N ARG A 29 14.93 9.83 15.03
CA ARG A 29 15.60 9.07 13.98
C ARG A 29 15.46 9.76 12.62
N ASP A 30 14.22 10.07 12.23
CA ASP A 30 13.87 10.53 10.89
C ASP A 30 12.95 11.78 10.94
N PRO A 31 13.43 12.93 11.45
CA PRO A 31 12.59 14.10 11.72
C PRO A 31 11.91 14.71 10.49
N HIS A 32 12.39 14.40 9.28
CA HIS A 32 11.88 14.94 8.02
C HIS A 32 10.85 14.03 7.34
N GLU A 33 10.57 12.87 7.91
CA GLU A 33 9.64 11.89 7.34
C GLU A 33 8.22 12.07 7.90
N ALA A 34 7.60 13.20 7.58
CA ALA A 34 6.33 13.62 8.15
C ALA A 34 5.20 12.58 7.96
N GLU A 35 5.06 12.01 6.77
CA GLU A 35 4.02 11.02 6.45
C GLU A 35 4.19 9.75 7.29
N PHE A 36 5.43 9.28 7.44
CA PHE A 36 5.74 8.11 8.27
C PHE A 36 5.48 8.38 9.75
N ILE A 37 5.96 9.51 10.27
CA ILE A 37 5.76 9.89 11.68
C ILE A 37 4.27 10.02 12.00
N GLN A 38 3.48 10.63 11.10
CA GLN A 38 2.04 10.76 11.28
C GLN A 38 1.38 9.37 11.42
N SER A 39 1.68 8.43 10.52
CA SER A 39 1.10 7.08 10.57
C SER A 39 1.51 6.31 11.83
N VAL A 40 2.77 6.44 12.27
CA VAL A 40 3.22 5.89 13.56
C VAL A 40 2.41 6.47 14.72
N GLN A 41 2.19 7.79 14.72
CA GLN A 41 1.43 8.45 15.77
C GLN A 41 -0.03 7.95 15.81
N GLU A 42 -0.68 7.82 14.66
CA GLU A 42 -2.05 7.32 14.55
C GLU A 42 -2.16 5.87 15.06
N ALA A 43 -1.22 5.00 14.68
CA ALA A 43 -1.17 3.62 15.16
C ALA A 43 -0.92 3.54 16.67
N VAL A 44 0.04 4.32 17.20
CA VAL A 44 0.35 4.37 18.64
C VAL A 44 -0.85 4.87 19.44
N HIS A 45 -1.57 5.87 18.93
CA HIS A 45 -2.79 6.36 19.58
C HIS A 45 -3.88 5.29 19.63
N GLY A 46 -4.12 4.58 18.52
CA GLY A 46 -5.08 3.47 18.48
C GLY A 46 -4.73 2.30 19.42
N LEU A 47 -3.44 2.08 19.68
CA LEU A 47 -2.92 1.00 20.52
C LEU A 47 -2.62 1.44 21.97
N GLU A 48 -2.86 2.70 22.33
CA GLU A 48 -2.43 3.29 23.60
C GLU A 48 -2.91 2.48 24.81
N ARG A 49 -4.17 2.04 24.81
CA ARG A 49 -4.74 1.22 25.90
C ARG A 49 -4.03 -0.13 26.07
N VAL A 50 -3.56 -0.73 24.97
CA VAL A 50 -2.85 -2.02 24.99
C VAL A 50 -1.42 -1.82 25.48
N ILE A 51 -0.74 -0.80 24.97
CA ILE A 51 0.64 -0.44 25.34
C ILE A 51 0.72 -0.01 26.81
N ALA A 52 -0.27 0.74 27.31
CA ALA A 52 -0.32 1.17 28.71
C ALA A 52 -0.50 -0.02 29.68
N LYS A 53 -1.24 -1.06 29.28
CA LYS A 53 -1.43 -2.27 30.10
C LYS A 53 -0.22 -3.18 30.10
N ASN A 54 0.56 -3.21 29.03
CA ASN A 54 1.75 -4.05 28.92
C ASN A 54 2.90 -3.28 28.28
N THR A 55 3.79 -2.80 29.15
CA THR A 55 4.93 -1.96 28.77
C THR A 55 5.99 -2.68 27.93
N HIS A 56 5.99 -4.02 27.89
CA HIS A 56 6.87 -4.77 27.00
C HIS A 56 6.63 -4.44 25.51
N TYR A 57 5.39 -4.08 25.15
CA TYR A 57 5.06 -3.67 23.78
C TYR A 57 5.71 -2.36 23.35
N VAL A 58 6.18 -1.52 24.29
CA VAL A 58 6.92 -0.29 23.95
C VAL A 58 8.19 -0.64 23.18
N ASN A 59 9.00 -1.55 23.73
CA ASN A 59 10.26 -1.97 23.12
C ASN A 59 10.02 -2.72 21.79
N ILE A 60 8.94 -3.48 21.69
CA ILE A 60 8.56 -4.17 20.44
C ILE A 60 8.18 -3.14 19.38
N MET A 61 7.35 -2.15 19.73
CA MET A 61 6.92 -1.11 18.81
C MET A 61 8.11 -0.26 18.35
N GLU A 62 8.98 0.18 19.26
CA GLU A 62 10.18 0.95 18.91
C GLU A 62 11.09 0.19 17.93
N ARG A 63 11.24 -1.12 18.08
CA ARG A 63 11.96 -1.97 17.12
C ARG A 63 11.22 -2.11 15.78
N LEU A 64 9.90 -2.23 15.82
CA LEU A 64 9.08 -2.33 14.62
C LEU A 64 9.17 -1.06 13.77
N LEU A 65 9.39 0.12 14.36
CA LEU A 65 9.46 1.37 13.60
C LEU A 65 10.62 1.44 12.59
N GLU A 66 11.68 0.65 12.79
CA GLU A 66 12.79 0.57 11.85
C GLU A 66 12.52 -0.58 10.85
N PRO A 67 12.37 -0.29 9.54
CA PRO A 67 12.17 -1.33 8.54
C PRO A 67 13.34 -2.33 8.55
N GLU A 68 13.04 -3.61 8.37
CA GLU A 68 14.08 -4.66 8.26
C GLU A 68 15.05 -4.41 7.10
N ARG A 69 14.57 -3.82 6.00
CA ARG A 69 15.42 -3.40 4.88
C ARG A 69 14.78 -2.26 4.09
N MET A 70 15.60 -1.29 3.70
CA MET A 70 15.23 -0.23 2.76
C MET A 70 16.16 -0.24 1.55
N LEU A 71 15.58 -0.32 0.35
CA LEU A 71 16.29 -0.24 -0.91
C LEU A 71 15.97 1.09 -1.59
N LEU A 72 17.02 1.83 -1.91
CA LEU A 72 16.96 3.08 -2.67
C LEU A 72 17.91 2.94 -3.86
N PHE A 73 17.39 3.07 -5.07
CA PHE A 73 18.16 2.79 -6.28
C PHE A 73 17.79 3.73 -7.43
N ARG A 74 18.69 3.82 -8.41
CA ARG A 74 18.50 4.64 -9.61
C ARG A 74 17.81 3.80 -10.68
N VAL A 75 16.87 4.41 -11.41
CA VAL A 75 16.13 3.77 -12.51
C VAL A 75 16.33 4.58 -13.80
N PRO A 76 17.36 4.25 -14.62
CA PRO A 76 17.60 4.91 -15.90
C PRO A 76 16.73 4.30 -17.00
N TRP A 77 16.15 5.11 -17.88
CA TRP A 77 15.34 4.63 -19.00
C TRP A 77 15.40 5.61 -20.17
N VAL A 78 14.96 5.18 -21.35
CA VAL A 78 14.97 5.99 -22.57
C VAL A 78 13.54 6.19 -23.05
N ASP A 79 13.19 7.43 -23.38
CA ASP A 79 11.86 7.78 -23.87
C ASP A 79 11.67 7.46 -25.36
N ASP A 80 10.49 7.76 -25.90
CA ASP A 80 10.20 7.50 -27.32
C ASP A 80 11.00 8.39 -28.28
N ARG A 81 11.60 9.49 -27.81
CA ARG A 81 12.45 10.40 -28.59
C ARG A 81 13.93 10.02 -28.52
N GLY A 82 14.28 9.03 -27.72
CA GLY A 82 15.67 8.61 -27.50
C GLY A 82 16.38 9.39 -26.38
N GLU A 83 15.67 10.22 -25.63
CA GLU A 83 16.25 10.95 -24.49
C GLU A 83 16.36 10.04 -23.27
N THR A 84 17.48 10.17 -22.54
CA THR A 84 17.72 9.40 -21.32
C THR A 84 17.15 10.13 -20.11
N HIS A 85 16.34 9.42 -19.33
CA HIS A 85 15.72 9.89 -18.10
C HIS A 85 16.21 9.08 -16.91
N VAL A 86 16.14 9.68 -15.73
CA VAL A 86 16.51 9.01 -14.47
C VAL A 86 15.46 9.30 -13.42
N ASN A 87 14.96 8.23 -12.82
CA ASN A 87 14.05 8.26 -11.68
C ASN A 87 14.65 7.55 -10.48
N ARG A 88 14.04 7.75 -9.32
CA ARG A 88 14.39 7.09 -8.08
C ARG A 88 13.43 5.94 -7.80
N GLY A 89 13.96 4.78 -7.50
CA GLY A 89 13.20 3.60 -7.09
C GLY A 89 13.34 3.32 -5.58
N PHE A 90 12.27 2.80 -5.00
CA PHE A 90 12.16 2.47 -3.58
C PHE A 90 11.59 1.05 -3.40
N ARG A 91 12.14 0.30 -2.45
CA ARG A 91 11.47 -0.88 -1.88
C ARG A 91 11.81 -1.03 -0.41
N VAL A 92 10.81 -0.88 0.44
CA VAL A 92 10.89 -0.98 1.90
C VAL A 92 10.27 -2.31 2.32
N HIS A 93 11.12 -3.25 2.75
CA HIS A 93 10.69 -4.46 3.45
C HIS A 93 10.58 -4.09 4.92
N PHE A 94 9.35 -3.86 5.37
CA PHE A 94 9.11 -3.27 6.67
C PHE A 94 9.23 -4.32 7.77
N ASN A 95 8.50 -5.43 7.65
CA ASN A 95 8.57 -6.52 8.61
C ASN A 95 8.19 -7.87 7.99
N GLN A 96 8.93 -8.93 8.30
CA GLN A 96 8.73 -10.30 7.80
C GLN A 96 8.37 -11.30 8.90
N ALA A 97 8.05 -10.85 10.12
CA ALA A 97 7.84 -11.74 11.26
C ALA A 97 6.70 -12.75 11.06
N LEU A 98 5.68 -12.40 10.27
CA LEU A 98 4.57 -13.29 9.96
C LEU A 98 4.76 -14.09 8.67
N GLY A 99 5.74 -13.75 7.82
CA GLY A 99 5.96 -14.42 6.54
C GLY A 99 6.53 -13.47 5.47
N PRO A 100 6.51 -13.88 4.19
CA PRO A 100 7.02 -13.08 3.08
C PRO A 100 6.37 -11.70 3.04
N CYS A 101 7.15 -10.68 2.70
CA CYS A 101 6.65 -9.34 2.51
C CYS A 101 5.58 -9.31 1.41
N ARG A 102 4.49 -8.57 1.61
CA ARG A 102 3.54 -8.24 0.55
C ARG A 102 3.22 -6.77 0.57
N GLY A 103 3.29 -6.13 -0.60
CA GLY A 103 3.20 -4.68 -0.69
C GLY A 103 3.13 -4.12 -2.09
N GLY A 104 2.31 -3.08 -2.28
CA GLY A 104 2.14 -2.40 -3.55
C GLY A 104 3.43 -1.72 -4.07
N ILE A 105 3.49 -1.50 -5.38
CA ILE A 105 4.44 -0.60 -6.04
C ILE A 105 3.65 0.63 -6.50
N ARG A 106 4.05 1.83 -6.09
CA ARG A 106 3.40 3.08 -6.49
C ARG A 106 4.27 3.90 -7.44
N PHE A 107 3.74 4.30 -8.59
CA PHE A 107 4.39 5.24 -9.50
C PHE A 107 3.65 6.57 -9.45
N HIS A 108 4.27 7.54 -8.78
CA HIS A 108 3.69 8.87 -8.62
C HIS A 108 4.80 9.90 -8.37
N PRO A 109 4.74 11.11 -8.97
CA PRO A 109 5.79 12.12 -8.83
C PRO A 109 6.05 12.60 -7.39
N SER A 110 5.10 12.37 -6.47
CA SER A 110 5.31 12.70 -5.05
C SER A 110 6.06 11.62 -4.26
N MET A 111 6.33 10.45 -4.84
CA MET A 111 6.95 9.34 -4.11
C MET A 111 8.30 9.72 -3.54
N ASN A 112 8.47 9.45 -2.25
CA ASN A 112 9.71 9.65 -1.51
C ASN A 112 9.89 8.52 -0.47
N LEU A 113 10.99 8.53 0.28
CA LEU A 113 11.26 7.50 1.28
C LEU A 113 10.25 7.52 2.44
N SER A 114 9.82 8.71 2.89
CA SER A 114 8.82 8.83 3.95
C SER A 114 7.51 8.15 3.57
N ILE A 115 7.00 8.41 2.35
CA ILE A 115 5.79 7.78 1.83
C ILE A 115 5.98 6.26 1.70
N ALA A 116 7.15 5.79 1.23
CA ALA A 116 7.41 4.37 1.13
C ALA A 116 7.44 3.68 2.51
N LYS A 117 8.02 4.31 3.54
CA LYS A 117 8.01 3.80 4.92
C LYS A 117 6.61 3.82 5.54
N PHE A 118 5.89 4.93 5.39
CA PHE A 118 4.49 5.09 5.77
C PHE A 118 3.63 3.94 5.22
N LEU A 119 3.64 3.74 3.90
CA LEU A 119 2.85 2.70 3.26
C LEU A 119 3.29 1.30 3.72
N GLY A 120 4.60 1.08 3.89
CA GLY A 120 5.14 -0.21 4.36
C GLY A 120 4.73 -0.54 5.79
N PHE A 121 4.70 0.45 6.67
CA PHE A 121 4.25 0.32 8.05
C PHE A 121 2.77 -0.04 8.11
N GLU A 122 1.90 0.71 7.43
CA GLU A 122 0.47 0.39 7.39
C GLU A 122 0.19 -0.95 6.73
N GLN A 123 0.94 -1.29 5.69
CA GLN A 123 0.80 -2.59 5.04
C GLN A 123 1.17 -3.75 5.98
N THR A 124 2.13 -3.55 6.88
CA THR A 124 2.48 -4.52 7.93
C THR A 124 1.30 -4.78 8.86
N LEU A 125 0.71 -3.71 9.40
CA LEU A 125 -0.43 -3.82 10.31
C LEU A 125 -1.66 -4.41 9.61
N LYS A 126 -1.93 -3.96 8.38
CA LYS A 126 -3.03 -4.48 7.55
C LYS A 126 -2.88 -5.97 7.26
N ASN A 127 -1.68 -6.41 6.90
CA ASN A 127 -1.45 -7.83 6.59
C ASN A 127 -1.52 -8.70 7.84
N ALA A 128 -1.14 -8.18 9.02
CA ALA A 128 -1.26 -8.91 10.28
C ALA A 128 -2.72 -9.22 10.68
N LEU A 129 -3.70 -8.44 10.20
CA LEU A 129 -5.13 -8.72 10.39
C LEU A 129 -5.67 -9.78 9.42
N SER A 130 -4.90 -10.17 8.41
CA SER A 130 -5.28 -11.21 7.47
C SER A 130 -5.04 -12.60 8.06
N PRO A 131 -5.86 -13.62 7.71
CA PRO A 131 -5.51 -15.01 7.99
C PRO A 131 -4.27 -15.47 7.22
N TYR A 132 -3.84 -14.73 6.19
CA TYR A 132 -2.64 -15.02 5.44
C TYR A 132 -1.42 -14.48 6.19
N LYS A 133 -0.55 -15.40 6.61
CA LYS A 133 0.73 -15.17 7.27
C LYS A 133 1.70 -14.38 6.37
N LEU A 134 1.54 -13.06 6.33
CA LEU A 134 2.23 -12.16 5.42
C LEU A 134 2.87 -10.99 6.18
N GLY A 135 4.11 -10.70 5.81
CA GLY A 135 4.81 -9.49 6.22
C GLY A 135 4.35 -8.25 5.45
N GLY A 136 4.87 -7.08 5.80
CA GLY A 136 4.54 -5.81 5.16
C GLY A 136 5.69 -5.23 4.35
N ALA A 137 5.37 -4.72 3.17
CA ALA A 137 6.28 -3.92 2.36
C ALA A 137 5.54 -2.82 1.62
N ALA A 138 6.30 -1.86 1.10
CA ALA A 138 5.83 -0.94 0.08
C ALA A 138 7.01 -0.50 -0.77
N GLY A 139 6.74 -0.02 -1.98
CA GLY A 139 7.77 0.50 -2.86
C GLY A 139 7.18 1.34 -3.97
N GLY A 140 8.01 1.69 -4.93
CA GLY A 140 7.58 2.56 -6.01
C GLY A 140 8.68 3.40 -6.61
N SER A 141 8.27 4.43 -7.32
CA SER A 141 9.16 5.40 -7.93
C SER A 141 8.48 6.76 -8.05
N ASP A 142 9.30 7.81 -8.09
CA ASP A 142 8.90 9.18 -8.46
C ASP A 142 8.56 9.33 -9.96
N PHE A 143 8.53 8.24 -10.71
CA PHE A 143 8.06 8.19 -12.09
C PHE A 143 6.57 8.56 -12.21
N ASP A 144 6.26 9.49 -13.12
CA ASP A 144 4.89 9.84 -13.47
C ASP A 144 4.44 9.13 -14.77
N PRO A 145 3.52 8.14 -14.66
CA PRO A 145 3.00 7.44 -15.84
C PRO A 145 2.05 8.30 -16.67
N LYS A 146 1.56 9.44 -16.17
CA LYS A 146 0.68 10.32 -16.95
C LYS A 146 1.44 10.91 -18.13
N GLY A 147 0.78 10.89 -19.29
CA GLY A 147 1.35 11.37 -20.54
C GLY A 147 2.48 10.51 -21.12
N LYS A 148 2.76 9.33 -20.56
CA LYS A 148 3.73 8.39 -21.10
C LYS A 148 3.09 7.43 -22.08
N SER A 149 3.85 7.06 -23.10
CA SER A 149 3.45 6.00 -24.01
C SER A 149 3.52 4.64 -23.34
N ASP A 150 2.87 3.66 -23.96
CA ASP A 150 2.90 2.28 -23.50
C ASP A 150 4.33 1.70 -23.50
N ASN A 151 5.14 2.07 -24.50
CA ASN A 151 6.53 1.65 -24.64
C ASN A 151 7.43 2.29 -23.58
N GLU A 152 7.22 3.57 -23.25
CA GLU A 152 7.94 4.26 -22.18
C GLU A 152 7.68 3.59 -20.84
N ILE A 153 6.42 3.28 -20.54
CA ILE A 153 6.02 2.57 -19.31
C ILE A 153 6.64 1.18 -19.27
N MET A 154 6.64 0.44 -20.38
CA MET A 154 7.29 -0.87 -20.47
C MET A 154 8.79 -0.77 -20.20
N ARG A 155 9.50 0.16 -20.86
CA ARG A 155 10.93 0.38 -20.68
C ARG A 155 11.26 0.76 -19.23
N PHE A 156 10.45 1.63 -18.64
CA PHE A 156 10.57 2.00 -17.24
C PHE A 156 10.41 0.80 -16.30
N CYS A 157 9.33 0.01 -16.46
CA CYS A 157 9.08 -1.18 -15.66
C CYS A 157 10.22 -2.21 -15.77
N GLN A 158 10.77 -2.40 -16.96
CA GLN A 158 11.90 -3.30 -17.18
C GLN A 158 13.16 -2.81 -16.45
N SER A 159 13.49 -1.53 -16.57
CA SER A 159 14.63 -0.93 -15.87
C SER A 159 14.47 -1.01 -14.35
N PHE A 160 13.28 -0.69 -13.84
CA PHE A 160 12.95 -0.80 -12.42
C PHE A 160 13.15 -2.24 -11.90
N MET A 161 12.68 -3.23 -12.65
CA MET A 161 12.79 -4.64 -12.28
C MET A 161 14.24 -5.18 -12.33
N ASN A 162 15.08 -4.67 -13.24
CA ASN A 162 16.49 -5.06 -13.33
C ASN A 162 17.25 -4.86 -12.01
N GLU A 163 16.87 -3.86 -11.23
CA GLU A 163 17.47 -3.61 -9.92
C GLU A 163 16.85 -4.49 -8.84
N ILE A 164 15.52 -4.56 -8.77
CA ILE A 164 14.86 -5.14 -7.59
C ILE A 164 14.66 -6.65 -7.62
N TYR A 165 14.74 -7.32 -8.78
CA TYR A 165 14.35 -8.73 -8.92
C TYR A 165 15.03 -9.67 -7.92
N ARG A 166 16.28 -9.36 -7.51
CA ARG A 166 17.09 -10.16 -6.57
C ARG A 166 16.49 -10.23 -5.17
N TYR A 167 15.67 -9.25 -4.82
CA TYR A 167 15.05 -9.11 -3.50
C TYR A 167 13.61 -9.62 -3.47
N LEU A 168 13.09 -10.06 -4.62
CA LEU A 168 11.73 -10.56 -4.77
C LEU A 168 11.71 -12.08 -4.78
N GLY A 169 10.53 -12.65 -4.51
CA GLY A 169 10.31 -14.09 -4.61
C GLY A 169 9.20 -14.58 -3.70
N PRO A 170 8.71 -15.82 -3.93
CA PRO A 170 7.63 -16.46 -3.18
C PRO A 170 7.82 -16.37 -1.66
N ASP A 171 9.04 -16.65 -1.21
CA ASP A 171 9.40 -16.74 0.20
C ASP A 171 10.04 -15.46 0.74
N LYS A 172 10.05 -14.37 -0.04
CA LYS A 172 10.75 -13.13 0.29
C LYS A 172 9.86 -11.91 0.22
N ASP A 173 9.38 -11.60 -0.98
CA ASP A 173 8.64 -10.37 -1.24
C ASP A 173 7.78 -10.50 -2.50
N LEU A 174 6.51 -10.12 -2.35
CA LEU A 174 5.42 -10.26 -3.30
C LEU A 174 4.84 -8.88 -3.65
N PRO A 175 5.34 -8.22 -4.71
CA PRO A 175 4.80 -6.94 -5.14
C PRO A 175 3.37 -7.04 -5.65
N ALA A 176 2.59 -5.98 -5.42
CA ALA A 176 1.22 -5.85 -5.88
C ALA A 176 0.97 -4.52 -6.62
N GLU A 177 -0.22 -4.40 -7.21
CA GLU A 177 -0.72 -3.15 -7.79
C GLU A 177 -0.83 -2.05 -6.72
N GLU A 178 -0.60 -0.81 -7.14
CA GLU A 178 -0.91 0.40 -6.38
C GLU A 178 -1.14 1.59 -7.34
N MET A 179 -1.29 2.81 -6.82
CA MET A 179 -1.45 4.01 -7.65
C MET A 179 -0.32 4.14 -8.70
N GLY A 180 -0.70 4.29 -9.97
CA GLY A 180 0.22 4.35 -11.10
C GLY A 180 0.79 3.01 -11.56
N VAL A 181 0.49 1.91 -10.86
CA VAL A 181 0.87 0.53 -11.23
C VAL A 181 -0.37 -0.33 -11.26
N GLY A 182 -0.97 -0.43 -12.42
CA GLY A 182 -2.11 -1.29 -12.65
C GLY A 182 -1.71 -2.63 -13.26
N THR A 183 -2.71 -3.23 -13.88
CA THR A 183 -2.64 -4.52 -14.55
C THR A 183 -1.58 -4.59 -15.64
N ARG A 184 -1.42 -3.50 -16.40
CA ARG A 184 -0.44 -3.40 -17.48
C ARG A 184 0.97 -3.36 -16.92
N GLU A 185 1.25 -2.45 -15.99
CA GLU A 185 2.58 -2.26 -15.39
C GLU A 185 3.02 -3.55 -14.68
N MET A 186 2.12 -4.20 -13.94
CA MET A 186 2.40 -5.50 -13.33
C MET A 186 2.76 -6.57 -14.37
N GLY A 187 2.14 -6.54 -15.56
CA GLY A 187 2.50 -7.42 -16.67
C GLY A 187 3.93 -7.21 -17.16
N TYR A 188 4.35 -5.95 -17.34
CA TYR A 188 5.72 -5.61 -17.74
C TYR A 188 6.76 -5.95 -16.67
N LEU A 189 6.46 -5.61 -15.42
CA LEU A 189 7.30 -5.96 -14.27
C LEU A 189 7.49 -7.48 -14.17
N PHE A 190 6.40 -8.24 -14.25
CA PHE A 190 6.46 -9.70 -14.18
C PHE A 190 7.19 -10.32 -15.38
N GLY A 191 6.95 -9.81 -16.59
CA GLY A 191 7.65 -10.25 -17.79
C GLY A 191 9.16 -10.11 -17.66
N GLN A 192 9.62 -8.97 -17.14
CA GLN A 192 11.04 -8.75 -16.89
C GLN A 192 11.59 -9.60 -15.74
N TYR A 193 10.85 -9.72 -14.64
CA TYR A 193 11.23 -10.59 -13.53
C TYR A 193 11.46 -12.02 -13.99
N ARG A 194 10.51 -12.58 -14.76
CA ARG A 194 10.59 -13.94 -15.30
C ARG A 194 11.81 -14.11 -16.21
N ARG A 195 12.11 -13.11 -17.05
CA ARG A 195 13.29 -13.13 -17.93
C ARG A 195 14.60 -13.16 -17.13
N LEU A 196 14.71 -12.37 -16.06
CA LEU A 196 15.92 -12.27 -15.25
C LEU A 196 16.12 -13.49 -14.34
N VAL A 197 15.05 -14.02 -13.77
CA VAL A 197 15.09 -15.17 -12.85
C VAL A 197 15.20 -16.50 -13.60
N GLY A 198 14.80 -16.55 -14.86
CA GLY A 198 14.98 -17.72 -15.73
C GLY A 198 14.00 -18.87 -15.47
N HIS A 199 13.01 -18.70 -14.60
CA HIS A 199 11.96 -19.68 -14.34
C HIS A 199 10.65 -19.01 -13.89
N PHE A 200 9.54 -19.72 -14.06
CA PHE A 200 8.22 -19.22 -13.65
C PHE A 200 7.98 -19.51 -12.17
N GLN A 201 7.97 -18.47 -11.33
CA GLN A 201 7.48 -18.52 -9.95
C GLN A 201 6.20 -17.68 -9.86
N GLY A 202 5.07 -18.34 -9.56
CA GLY A 202 3.70 -17.80 -9.65
C GLY A 202 3.31 -16.75 -8.60
N SER A 203 4.25 -15.90 -8.20
CA SER A 203 4.16 -15.09 -6.99
C SER A 203 3.92 -13.59 -7.25
N PHE A 204 3.95 -13.15 -8.51
CA PHE A 204 3.46 -11.82 -8.87
C PHE A 204 1.98 -11.91 -9.20
N THR A 205 1.14 -11.24 -8.41
CA THR A 205 -0.28 -11.15 -8.74
C THR A 205 -0.48 -10.17 -9.90
N GLY A 206 -0.63 -10.70 -11.12
CA GLY A 206 -0.90 -9.95 -12.35
C GLY A 206 -1.94 -10.63 -13.27
N PRO A 207 -2.67 -9.89 -14.13
CA PRO A 207 -4.13 -10.05 -14.26
C PRO A 207 -4.65 -10.56 -15.62
N ARG A 208 -3.79 -11.07 -16.51
CA ARG A 208 -4.31 -11.82 -17.64
C ARG A 208 -4.51 -13.26 -17.21
N ILE A 209 -5.75 -13.71 -17.33
CA ILE A 209 -6.37 -15.02 -16.99
C ILE A 209 -5.47 -16.26 -17.24
N PHE A 210 -4.41 -16.13 -18.04
CA PHE A 210 -3.45 -17.19 -18.30
C PHE A 210 -2.34 -17.37 -17.25
N TRP A 211 -2.20 -16.48 -16.27
CA TRP A 211 -1.13 -16.58 -15.27
C TRP A 211 -1.71 -16.38 -13.85
N SER A 212 -2.39 -17.41 -13.34
CA SER A 212 -2.85 -17.53 -11.95
C SER A 212 -3.65 -16.34 -11.38
N GLY A 213 -4.54 -15.74 -12.17
CA GLY A 213 -5.48 -14.73 -11.67
C GLY A 213 -6.59 -15.39 -10.84
N SER A 214 -6.84 -14.88 -9.62
CA SER A 214 -7.98 -15.32 -8.80
C SER A 214 -9.26 -14.60 -9.25
N SER A 215 -10.37 -15.33 -9.35
CA SER A 215 -11.71 -14.74 -9.50
C SER A 215 -11.99 -13.76 -8.36
N LEU A 216 -12.79 -12.73 -8.63
CA LEU A 216 -13.12 -11.65 -7.68
C LEU A 216 -11.96 -10.71 -7.31
N ARG A 217 -10.78 -10.80 -7.95
CA ARG A 217 -9.64 -9.91 -7.68
C ARG A 217 -10.00 -8.43 -7.90
N THR A 218 -10.83 -8.13 -8.89
CA THR A 218 -11.17 -6.74 -9.23
C THR A 218 -12.11 -6.15 -8.19
N GLU A 219 -13.02 -6.98 -7.71
CA GLU A 219 -14.15 -6.71 -6.86
C GLU A 219 -13.77 -6.73 -5.37
N ALA A 220 -12.75 -7.51 -5.01
CA ALA A 220 -12.42 -7.93 -3.63
C ALA A 220 -12.41 -6.77 -2.61
N THR A 221 -11.75 -5.66 -2.94
CA THR A 221 -11.66 -4.52 -2.01
C THR A 221 -13.01 -3.85 -1.80
N GLY A 222 -13.77 -3.61 -2.88
CA GLY A 222 -15.08 -2.97 -2.79
C GLY A 222 -16.10 -3.87 -2.10
N TYR A 223 -16.11 -5.16 -2.45
CA TYR A 223 -17.01 -6.14 -1.84
C TYR A 223 -16.69 -6.36 -0.36
N GLY A 224 -15.40 -6.52 -0.03
CA GLY A 224 -14.94 -6.69 1.35
C GLY A 224 -15.35 -5.54 2.26
N LEU A 225 -15.32 -4.29 1.76
CA LEU A 225 -15.80 -3.12 2.51
C LEU A 225 -17.30 -3.23 2.83
N VAL A 226 -18.12 -3.63 1.85
CA VAL A 226 -19.56 -3.79 2.05
C VAL A 226 -19.87 -4.94 3.00
N PHE A 227 -19.15 -6.07 2.90
CA PHE A 227 -19.29 -7.17 3.86
C PHE A 227 -18.91 -6.76 5.28
N PHE A 228 -17.83 -6.00 5.43
CA PHE A 228 -17.42 -5.48 6.74
C PHE A 228 -18.50 -4.56 7.33
N ALA A 229 -19.02 -3.62 6.53
CA ALA A 229 -20.11 -2.74 6.95
C ALA A 229 -21.38 -3.51 7.32
N GLN A 230 -21.72 -4.57 6.58
CA GLN A 230 -22.84 -5.44 6.88
C GLN A 230 -22.69 -6.13 8.24
N LEU A 231 -21.50 -6.67 8.54
CA LEU A 231 -21.21 -7.30 9.83
C LEU A 231 -21.32 -6.30 10.99
N MET A 232 -20.82 -5.07 10.81
CA MET A 232 -20.93 -4.02 11.82
C MET A 232 -22.37 -3.58 12.06
N LEU A 233 -23.20 -3.50 11.01
CA LEU A 233 -24.62 -3.18 11.14
C LEU A 233 -25.38 -4.33 11.84
N ALA A 234 -25.05 -5.58 11.54
CA ALA A 234 -25.67 -6.73 12.17
C ALA A 234 -25.45 -6.76 13.69
N ASP A 235 -24.26 -6.38 14.16
CA ASP A 235 -23.95 -6.25 15.60
C ASP A 235 -24.81 -5.16 16.28
N MET A 236 -25.30 -4.19 15.49
CA MET A 236 -26.23 -3.15 15.93
C MET A 236 -27.71 -3.50 15.67
N ASN A 237 -28.02 -4.75 15.31
CA ASN A 237 -29.35 -5.20 14.87
C ASN A 237 -29.92 -4.38 13.71
N LYS A 238 -29.07 -3.99 12.75
CA LYS A 238 -29.43 -3.25 11.53
C LYS A 238 -29.01 -4.02 10.29
N GLU A 239 -29.65 -3.68 9.17
CA GLU A 239 -29.34 -4.26 7.85
C GLU A 239 -29.01 -3.16 6.84
N LEU A 240 -28.32 -3.51 5.76
CA LEU A 240 -28.00 -2.58 4.66
C LEU A 240 -29.24 -2.18 3.85
N LYS A 241 -30.27 -3.03 3.82
CA LYS A 241 -31.47 -2.85 2.99
C LYS A 241 -32.18 -1.54 3.33
N GLY A 242 -32.40 -0.72 2.30
CA GLY A 242 -33.07 0.58 2.42
C GLY A 242 -32.22 1.72 2.98
N LEU A 243 -30.99 1.45 3.45
CA LEU A 243 -30.12 2.51 3.95
C LEU A 243 -29.59 3.38 2.81
N ARG A 244 -29.56 4.68 3.04
CA ARG A 244 -28.95 5.65 2.11
C ARG A 244 -27.44 5.69 2.35
N CYS A 245 -26.67 5.43 1.30
CA CYS A 245 -25.21 5.36 1.39
C CYS A 245 -24.57 6.47 0.54
N VAL A 246 -23.75 7.31 1.16
CA VAL A 246 -22.92 8.29 0.45
C VAL A 246 -21.59 7.63 0.13
N VAL A 247 -21.26 7.49 -1.15
CA VAL A 247 -20.01 6.90 -1.64
C VAL A 247 -19.21 7.98 -2.36
N SER A 248 -17.93 8.12 -2.01
CA SER A 248 -16.97 8.99 -2.67
C SER A 248 -16.01 8.20 -3.54
N GLY A 249 -15.74 8.70 -4.74
CA GLY A 249 -14.88 8.07 -5.74
C GLY A 249 -15.65 7.45 -6.90
N SER A 250 -14.96 7.36 -8.04
CA SER A 250 -15.44 6.78 -9.30
C SER A 250 -14.49 5.69 -9.83
N GLY A 251 -13.41 5.41 -9.08
CA GLY A 251 -12.44 4.40 -9.43
C GLY A 251 -12.93 2.97 -9.15
N LYS A 252 -12.06 2.01 -9.47
CA LYS A 252 -12.31 0.57 -9.32
C LYS A 252 -12.96 0.20 -7.99
N ILE A 253 -12.47 0.70 -6.85
CA ILE A 253 -13.04 0.34 -5.54
C ILE A 253 -14.49 0.83 -5.41
N ALA A 254 -14.74 2.11 -5.68
CA ALA A 254 -16.06 2.72 -5.52
C ALA A 254 -17.11 2.03 -6.40
N MET A 255 -16.78 1.72 -7.65
CA MET A 255 -17.71 1.03 -8.56
C MET A 255 -18.18 -0.32 -8.01
N HIS A 256 -17.30 -1.10 -7.41
CA HIS A 256 -17.67 -2.40 -6.83
C HIS A 256 -18.33 -2.28 -5.45
N VAL A 257 -18.08 -1.19 -4.71
CA VAL A 257 -18.87 -0.85 -3.51
C VAL A 257 -20.32 -0.58 -3.91
N LEU A 258 -20.55 0.27 -4.92
CA LEU A 258 -21.90 0.58 -5.42
C LEU A 258 -22.64 -0.67 -5.88
N GLU A 259 -21.97 -1.49 -6.70
CA GLU A 259 -22.52 -2.75 -7.18
C GLU A 259 -22.98 -3.66 -6.02
N LYS A 260 -22.14 -3.84 -5.00
CA LYS A 260 -22.46 -4.71 -3.87
C LYS A 260 -23.51 -4.10 -2.95
N LEU A 261 -23.50 -2.78 -2.74
CA LEU A 261 -24.55 -2.09 -1.98
C LEU A 261 -25.93 -2.28 -2.62
N ILE A 262 -26.03 -2.09 -3.94
CA ILE A 262 -27.28 -2.30 -4.70
C ILE A 262 -27.74 -3.75 -4.57
N ALA A 263 -26.82 -4.72 -4.67
CA ALA A 263 -27.15 -6.14 -4.51
C ALA A 263 -27.73 -6.49 -3.13
N TYR A 264 -27.37 -5.75 -2.07
CA TYR A 264 -27.95 -5.88 -0.73
C TYR A 264 -29.19 -4.99 -0.49
N GLY A 265 -29.70 -4.31 -1.52
CA GLY A 265 -30.86 -3.44 -1.42
C GLY A 265 -30.60 -2.13 -0.69
N ALA A 266 -29.34 -1.73 -0.49
CA ALA A 266 -28.99 -0.39 -0.05
C ALA A 266 -29.19 0.62 -1.18
N VAL A 267 -29.25 1.90 -0.84
CA VAL A 267 -29.50 3.01 -1.76
C VAL A 267 -28.27 3.92 -1.80
N PRO A 268 -27.25 3.61 -2.62
CA PRO A 268 -26.16 4.55 -2.84
C PRO A 268 -26.67 5.80 -3.56
N VAL A 269 -26.33 6.99 -3.06
CA VAL A 269 -26.89 8.27 -3.53
C VAL A 269 -25.85 9.22 -4.16
N THR A 270 -24.56 8.90 -4.07
CA THR A 270 -23.49 9.73 -4.62
C THR A 270 -22.39 8.89 -5.25
N VAL A 271 -21.65 9.53 -6.14
CA VAL A 271 -20.30 9.19 -6.61
C VAL A 271 -19.52 10.50 -6.72
N SER A 272 -18.19 10.45 -6.74
CA SER A 272 -17.36 11.65 -6.92
C SER A 272 -16.12 11.35 -7.78
N ASP A 273 -15.56 12.37 -8.40
CA ASP A 273 -14.26 12.30 -9.07
C ASP A 273 -13.37 13.49 -8.62
N SER A 274 -12.15 13.56 -9.15
CA SER A 274 -11.16 14.62 -8.92
C SER A 274 -11.67 16.05 -9.13
N LYS A 275 -12.82 16.24 -9.79
CA LYS A 275 -13.43 17.55 -10.07
C LYS A 275 -14.77 17.79 -9.38
N GLY A 276 -15.29 16.82 -8.61
CA GLY A 276 -16.64 16.84 -8.05
C GLY A 276 -17.27 15.45 -8.04
#